data_AF-A0A8H5TQP3-F1
#
_entry.id   AF-A0A8H5TQP3-F1
#
_cell.length_a   1.000
_cell.length_b   1.000
_cell.length_c   1.000
_cell.angle_alpha   90.00
_cell.angle_beta   90.00
_cell.angle_gamma   90.00
#
_symmetry.space_group_name_H-M   'P 1'
#
loop_
_entity.id
_entity.type
_entity.pdbx_description
1 polymer ?
#
loop_
_entity_poly.entity_id
_entity_poly.type
_entity_poly.pdbx_seq_one_letter_code
_entity_poly.pdbx_strand_id
1 'polypeptide(L)'
;MSARPSSHHFGSASSTASSDSDSSSSSSGHRRSMDAIGLPIASVEVLRCMRCARSVETTSTDDVSTMGMVRIAHNLYYCDRCAKMVGYK
;
A
#
# COMPACT_ATOMS: atom_id res chain seq x y z
N MET A 1 48.52 -6.60 5.50
CA MET A 1 47.94 -7.88 5.95
C MET A 1 46.73 -8.18 5.08
N SER A 2 46.74 -9.30 4.36
CA SER A 2 45.62 -9.85 3.59
C SER A 2 44.63 -10.59 4.50
N ALA A 3 43.32 -10.50 4.25
CA ALA A 3 42.38 -11.63 4.18
C ALA A 3 40.96 -11.18 3.76
N ARG A 4 40.25 -12.08 3.07
CA ARG A 4 39.07 -11.94 2.18
C ARG A 4 37.72 -12.22 2.89
N PRO A 5 36.56 -12.02 2.21
CA PRO A 5 35.21 -11.91 2.78
C PRO A 5 34.36 -13.21 2.74
N SER A 6 33.11 -13.08 3.25
CA SER A 6 31.86 -13.82 2.99
C SER A 6 31.48 -14.98 3.92
N SER A 7 30.28 -14.88 4.51
CA SER A 7 29.38 -16.04 4.56
C SER A 7 27.90 -15.62 4.42
N HIS A 8 27.31 -15.94 3.28
CA HIS A 8 25.88 -16.17 3.17
C HIS A 8 25.47 -17.35 4.06
N HIS A 9 24.29 -17.29 4.67
CA HIS A 9 23.47 -18.49 4.86
C HIS A 9 21.97 -18.16 4.78
N PHE A 10 21.32 -18.83 3.83
CA PHE A 10 19.88 -19.05 3.73
C PHE A 10 19.44 -20.08 4.81
N GLY A 11 18.20 -20.01 5.29
CA GLY A 11 17.53 -21.15 5.92
C GLY A 11 16.50 -20.80 6.99
N SER A 12 15.24 -21.05 6.68
CA SER A 12 14.02 -20.80 7.44
C SER A 12 13.81 -21.67 8.70
N ALA A 13 12.80 -21.27 9.48
CA ALA A 13 11.94 -22.05 10.39
C ALA A 13 12.12 -21.78 11.89
N SER A 14 11.14 -21.09 12.46
CA SER A 14 10.76 -21.23 13.87
C SER A 14 9.25 -21.31 13.96
N SER A 15 8.76 -22.42 14.50
CA SER A 15 7.38 -22.87 14.53
C SER A 15 6.63 -22.40 15.79
N THR A 16 5.30 -22.27 15.62
CA THR A 16 4.21 -22.50 16.58
C THR A 16 4.13 -21.69 17.87
N ALA A 17 3.14 -20.80 17.93
CA ALA A 17 2.08 -20.83 18.95
C ALA A 17 0.90 -19.94 18.50
N SER A 18 -0.15 -20.55 17.95
CA SER A 18 -1.46 -19.89 17.81
C SER A 18 -2.39 -20.58 18.80
N SER A 19 -2.85 -19.83 19.79
CA SER A 19 -3.79 -20.32 20.79
C SER A 19 -5.20 -20.36 20.21
N ASP A 20 -5.80 -21.55 20.25
CA ASP A 20 -7.20 -21.77 19.89
C ASP A 20 -8.08 -21.45 21.09
N SER A 21 -9.03 -20.52 20.92
CA SER A 21 -10.11 -20.32 21.88
C SER A 21 -11.44 -20.39 21.14
N ASP A 22 -12.10 -21.53 21.24
CA ASP A 22 -13.49 -21.72 20.85
C ASP A 22 -14.40 -20.95 21.83
N SER A 23 -15.28 -20.12 21.29
CA SER A 23 -16.43 -19.62 22.02
C SER A 23 -17.63 -19.65 21.10
N SER A 24 -18.28 -20.81 21.09
CA SER A 24 -19.57 -21.05 20.48
C SER A 24 -20.67 -20.38 21.31
N SER A 25 -21.05 -19.17 20.91
CA SER A 25 -22.32 -18.57 21.31
C SER A 25 -23.33 -18.73 20.18
N SER A 26 -24.05 -19.85 20.21
CA SER A 26 -25.30 -20.00 19.47
C SER A 26 -26.35 -19.07 20.08
N SER A 27 -26.49 -17.87 19.51
CA SER A 27 -27.65 -17.01 19.75
C SER A 27 -28.31 -16.66 18.43
N SER A 28 -29.36 -17.43 18.12
CA SER A 28 -30.40 -17.12 17.16
C SER A 28 -30.89 -15.69 17.38
N GLY A 29 -30.57 -14.76 16.48
CA GLY A 29 -30.83 -13.35 16.76
C GLY A 29 -30.63 -12.45 15.56
N HIS A 30 -31.61 -12.49 14.66
CA HIS A 30 -32.00 -11.43 13.72
C HIS A 30 -30.90 -11.01 12.73
N ARG A 31 -31.13 -11.31 11.44
CA ARG A 31 -30.41 -10.70 10.33
C ARG A 31 -30.63 -9.18 10.37
N ARG A 32 -29.83 -8.46 11.14
CA ARG A 32 -29.61 -7.03 10.95
C ARG A 32 -28.73 -6.96 9.71
N SER A 33 -29.38 -6.92 8.55
CA SER A 33 -28.79 -6.50 7.28
C SER A 33 -28.21 -5.11 7.50
N MET A 34 -26.93 -5.07 7.90
CA MET A 34 -26.08 -3.88 7.88
C MET A 34 -25.33 -3.81 6.54
N ASP A 35 -25.89 -4.40 5.46
CA ASP A 35 -25.37 -4.33 4.08
C ASP A 35 -25.61 -2.95 3.45
N ALA A 36 -25.22 -1.90 4.18
CA ALA A 36 -25.06 -0.54 3.70
C ALA A 36 -24.33 0.28 4.79
N ILE A 37 -23.21 -0.23 5.33
CA ILE A 37 -22.22 0.70 5.85
C ILE A 37 -21.73 1.43 4.62
N GLY A 38 -22.31 2.61 4.35
CA GLY A 38 -21.98 3.44 3.20
C GLY A 38 -20.47 3.61 3.16
N LEU A 39 -19.81 2.94 2.22
CA LEU A 39 -18.39 3.13 2.00
C LEU A 39 -18.17 4.63 1.81
N PRO A 40 -17.12 5.21 2.41
CA PRO A 40 -16.85 6.63 2.29
C PRO A 40 -16.85 7.00 0.80
N ILE A 41 -17.62 8.02 0.45
CA ILE A 41 -17.87 8.45 -0.94
C ILE A 41 -16.56 8.74 -1.67
N ALA A 42 -15.51 9.10 -0.92
CA ALA A 42 -14.16 9.13 -1.41
C ALA A 42 -13.14 8.79 -0.31
N SER A 43 -12.00 8.21 -0.71
CA SER A 43 -10.84 7.96 0.15
C SER A 43 -9.73 8.98 -0.11
N VAL A 44 -8.95 9.30 0.93
CA VAL A 44 -7.72 10.09 0.79
C VAL A 44 -6.54 9.13 0.62
N GLU A 45 -5.74 9.39 -0.39
CA GLU A 45 -4.54 8.66 -0.75
C GLU A 45 -3.34 9.61 -0.78
N VAL A 46 -2.16 9.12 -0.41
CA VAL A 46 -0.92 9.91 -0.48
C VAL A 46 -0.05 9.35 -1.58
N LEU A 47 0.13 10.12 -2.65
CA LEU A 47 0.98 9.75 -3.77
C LEU A 47 2.40 10.26 -3.54
N ARG A 48 3.40 9.44 -3.86
CA ARG A 48 4.81 9.79 -3.68
C ARG A 48 5.60 9.59 -4.96
N CYS A 49 6.36 10.61 -5.34
CA CYS A 49 7.29 10.52 -6.45
C CYS A 49 8.42 9.54 -6.10
N MET A 50 8.54 8.46 -6.86
CA MET A 50 9.55 7.41 -6.63
C MET A 50 10.99 7.90 -6.84
N ARG A 51 11.20 9.05 -7.48
CA ARG A 51 12.53 9.61 -7.77
C ARG A 51 12.96 10.70 -6.78
N CYS A 52 12.09 11.66 -6.49
CA CYS A 52 12.44 12.80 -5.63
C CYS A 52 11.69 12.83 -4.30
N ALA A 53 10.96 11.77 -3.96
CA ALA A 53 10.24 11.63 -2.69
C ALA A 53 9.13 12.67 -2.42
N ARG A 54 8.83 13.58 -3.35
CA ARG A 54 7.73 14.56 -3.20
C ARG A 54 6.40 13.83 -2.99
N SER A 55 5.69 14.16 -1.92
CA SER A 55 4.36 13.65 -1.60
C SER A 55 3.27 14.66 -1.97
N VAL A 56 2.12 14.15 -2.38
CA VAL A 56 0.89 14.92 -2.63
C VAL A 56 -0.28 14.11 -2.08
N GLU A 57 -1.20 14.77 -1.39
CA GLU A 57 -2.45 14.18 -0.93
C GLU A 57 -3.50 14.32 -2.03
N THR A 58 -4.20 13.22 -2.31
CA THR A 58 -5.17 13.13 -3.40
C THR A 58 -6.40 12.40 -2.89
N THR A 59 -7.58 12.80 -3.33
CA THR A 59 -8.83 12.09 -3.05
C THR A 59 -9.12 11.15 -4.23
N SER A 60 -9.77 10.00 -4.01
CA SER A 60 -10.06 9.01 -5.07
C SER A 60 -10.82 9.56 -6.29
N THR A 61 -11.44 10.73 -6.17
CA THR A 61 -12.16 11.42 -7.26
C THR A 61 -11.30 12.42 -8.05
N ASP A 62 -10.08 12.70 -7.58
CA ASP A 62 -9.20 13.70 -8.19
C ASP A 62 -8.45 13.15 -9.41
N ASP A 63 -8.25 13.99 -10.44
CA ASP A 63 -7.35 13.67 -11.54
C ASP A 63 -5.90 13.94 -11.11
N VAL A 64 -5.12 12.86 -11.00
CA VAL A 64 -3.71 12.87 -10.61
C VAL A 64 -2.86 13.80 -11.49
N SER A 65 -3.23 13.96 -12.76
CA SER A 65 -2.52 14.81 -13.72
C SER A 65 -2.60 16.29 -13.32
N THR A 66 -3.74 16.74 -12.76
CA THR A 66 -3.91 18.13 -12.28
C THR A 66 -3.06 18.45 -11.05
N MET A 67 -2.62 17.41 -10.33
CA MET A 67 -1.81 17.52 -9.12
C MET A 67 -0.30 17.47 -9.40
N GLY A 68 0.08 17.54 -10.67
CA GLY A 68 1.47 17.53 -11.12
C GLY A 68 2.18 16.20 -10.88
N MET A 69 1.42 15.11 -10.91
CA MET A 69 1.88 13.74 -10.75
C MET A 69 1.54 12.93 -12.01
N VAL A 70 2.46 12.09 -12.43
CA VAL A 70 2.35 11.24 -13.63
C VAL A 70 2.37 9.79 -13.18
N ARG A 71 1.30 9.06 -13.48
CA ARG A 71 1.19 7.61 -13.18
C ARG A 71 2.00 6.82 -14.21
N ILE A 72 2.98 6.06 -13.73
CA ILE A 72 3.89 5.26 -14.56
C ILE A 72 3.45 3.79 -14.62
N ALA A 73 2.86 3.31 -13.53
CA ALA A 73 2.26 1.98 -13.41
C ALA A 73 1.21 1.98 -12.30
N HIS A 74 0.65 0.81 -11.98
CA HIS A 74 -0.28 0.67 -10.87
C HIS A 74 0.41 1.07 -9.55
N ASN A 75 -0.07 2.15 -8.92
CA ASN A 75 0.47 2.73 -7.69
C ASN A 75 1.92 3.24 -7.77
N LEU A 76 2.47 3.48 -8.97
CA LEU A 76 3.77 4.11 -9.17
C LEU A 76 3.63 5.47 -9.83
N TYR A 77 4.25 6.48 -9.23
CA TYR A 77 4.12 7.87 -9.67
C TYR A 77 5.46 8.59 -9.70
N TYR A 78 5.57 9.53 -10.64
CA TYR A 78 6.58 10.59 -10.64
C TYR A 78 5.92 11.96 -10.55
N CYS A 79 6.62 12.95 -10.01
CA CYS A 79 6.23 14.34 -10.24
C CYS A 79 6.53 14.75 -11.68
N ASP A 80 5.84 15.77 -12.21
CA ASP A 80 6.06 16.28 -13.57
C ASP A 80 7.53 16.51 -13.91
N ARG A 81 8.28 17.09 -12.96
CA ARG A 81 9.71 17.36 -13.15
C ARG A 81 10.49 16.06 -13.36
N CYS A 82 10.22 15.04 -12.54
CA CYS A 82 10.89 13.75 -12.65
C CYS A 82 10.46 12.99 -13.89
N ALA A 83 9.17 12.99 -14.21
CA ALA A 83 8.62 12.37 -15.41
C ALA A 83 9.29 12.92 -16.68
N LYS A 84 9.38 14.25 -16.82
CA LYS A 84 10.07 14.91 -17.94
C LYS A 84 11.54 14.52 -18.04
N MET A 85 12.25 14.45 -16.91
CA MET A 85 13.67 14.08 -16.89
C MET A 85 13.94 12.63 -17.32
N VAL A 86 12.98 11.72 -17.17
CA VAL A 86 13.10 10.31 -17.61
C VAL A 86 12.33 10.00 -18.90
N GLY A 87 11.66 11.00 -19.50
CA GLY A 87 10.98 10.86 -20.79
C GLY A 87 9.52 10.37 -20.74
N TYR A 88 8.88 10.40 -19.57
CA TYR A 88 7.44 10.15 -19.45
C TYR A 88 6.65 11.43 -19.78
N LYS A 89 5.52 11.26 -20.46
CA LYS A 89 4.60 12.35 -20.87
C LYS A 89 3.40 12.41 -19.94
#